data_AF-A0A1J6HDA9-F1
#
_entry.id   AF-A0A1J6HDA9-F1
#
_cell.length_a   1.000
_cell.length_b   1.000
_cell.length_c   1.000
_cell.angle_alpha   90.00
_cell.angle_beta   90.00
_cell.angle_gamma   90.00
#
_symmetry.space_group_name_H-M   'P 1'
#
loop_
_entity.id
_entity.type
_entity.pdbx_description
1 polymer ?
#
loop_
_entity_poly.entity_id
_entity_poly.type
_entity_poly.pdbx_seq_one_letter_code
_entity_poly.pdbx_strand_id
1 'polypeptide(L)'
;MPKIGWVRFRDTRPLRGKVNNATISLCPNGWHIAFSLAIEHVAPTNIAPAVGIDRGVANTLALSTGEHISVPASLADLDRRQR
;
A
#
# COMPACT_ATOMS: atom_id res chain seq x y z
N MET A 1 -7.28 -4.79 22.81
CA MET A 1 -7.83 -5.74 21.82
C MET A 1 -9.34 -5.83 22.01
N PRO A 2 -10.16 -5.69 20.95
CA PRO A 2 -11.61 -5.78 21.08
C PRO A 2 -12.03 -7.21 21.46
N LYS A 3 -12.95 -7.36 22.42
CA LYS A 3 -13.39 -8.65 22.98
C LYS A 3 -14.45 -9.33 22.10
N ILE A 4 -14.12 -9.61 20.85
CA ILE A 4 -15.09 -10.07 19.83
C ILE A 4 -15.23 -11.60 19.73
N GLY A 5 -14.44 -12.35 20.51
CA GLY A 5 -14.42 -13.81 20.45
C GLY A 5 -13.80 -14.34 19.15
N TRP A 6 -14.18 -15.56 18.77
CA TRP A 6 -13.74 -16.19 17.53
C TRP A 6 -14.43 -15.56 16.31
N VAL A 7 -13.63 -15.13 15.33
CA VAL A 7 -14.15 -14.56 14.09
C VAL A 7 -13.73 -15.42 12.92
N ARG A 8 -14.71 -15.78 12.08
CA ARG A 8 -14.46 -16.34 10.76
C ARG A 8 -14.21 -15.19 9.79
N PHE A 9 -13.12 -15.24 9.04
CA PHE A 9 -12.85 -14.27 7.98
C PHE A 9 -12.81 -14.97 6.63
N ARG A 10 -13.11 -14.22 5.56
CA ARG A 10 -12.92 -14.69 4.19
C ARG A 10 -11.48 -14.39 3.79
N ASP A 11 -10.69 -15.45 3.56
CA ASP A 11 -9.38 -15.27 2.95
C ASP A 11 -9.56 -14.87 1.49
N THR A 12 -9.21 -13.63 1.16
CA THR A 12 -9.37 -13.08 -0.20
C THR A 12 -8.13 -13.26 -1.05
N ARG A 13 -6.96 -13.51 -0.42
CA ARG A 13 -5.70 -13.73 -1.11
C ARG A 13 -4.75 -14.52 -0.19
N PRO A 14 -4.01 -15.50 -0.72
CA PRO A 14 -3.01 -16.20 0.08
C PRO A 14 -2.05 -15.22 0.78
N LEU A 15 -1.94 -15.33 2.10
CA LEU A 15 -0.95 -14.56 2.87
C LEU A 15 0.46 -15.08 2.53
N ARG A 16 1.39 -14.15 2.30
CA ARG A 16 2.80 -14.47 2.06
C ARG A 16 3.61 -14.21 3.31
N GLY A 17 4.54 -15.12 3.64
CA GLY A 17 5.42 -14.98 4.80
C GLY A 17 4.73 -15.25 6.14
N LYS A 18 5.38 -14.83 7.23
CA LYS A 18 4.94 -15.10 8.59
C LYS A 18 4.04 -13.97 9.10
N VAL A 19 2.87 -14.32 9.65
CA VAL A 19 2.01 -13.34 10.32
C VAL A 19 2.67 -12.90 11.64
N ASN A 20 2.88 -11.59 11.79
CA ASN A 20 3.38 -11.01 13.04
C ASN A 20 2.22 -10.55 13.92
N ASN A 21 1.29 -9.79 13.35
CA ASN A 21 0.10 -9.31 14.05
C ASN A 21 -1.07 -9.13 13.07
N ALA A 22 -2.28 -9.05 13.61
CA ALA A 22 -3.47 -8.65 12.90
C ALA A 22 -4.21 -7.56 13.68
N THR A 23 -4.67 -6.53 12.98
CA THR A 23 -5.53 -5.49 13.54
C THR A 23 -6.92 -5.63 12.95
N ILE A 24 -7.91 -5.73 13.83
CA ILE A 24 -9.33 -5.79 13.45
C ILE A 24 -9.97 -4.45 13.77
N SER A 25 -10.61 -3.84 12.79
CA SER A 25 -11.32 -2.56 12.93
C SER A 25 -12.74 -2.65 12.38
N LEU A 26 -13.65 -1.89 12.99
CA LEU A 26 -15.00 -1.67 12.49
C LEU A 26 -15.07 -0.26 11.89
N CYS A 27 -15.40 -0.18 10.59
CA CYS A 27 -15.58 1.06 9.84
C CYS A 27 -17.04 1.15 9.33
N PRO A 28 -17.51 2.31 8.82
CA PRO A 28 -18.87 2.47 8.30
C PRO A 28 -19.26 1.47 7.19
N ASN A 29 -18.27 0.99 6.42
CA ASN A 29 -18.43 -0.01 5.36
C ASN A 29 -18.21 -1.46 5.83
N GLY A 30 -18.06 -1.70 7.15
CA GLY A 30 -17.95 -3.03 7.74
C GLY A 30 -16.64 -3.31 8.46
N TRP A 31 -16.45 -4.59 8.80
CA TRP A 31 -15.26 -5.09 9.49
C TRP A 31 -14.08 -5.26 8.53
N HIS A 32 -12.90 -4.81 8.97
CA HIS A 32 -11.66 -4.94 8.24
C HIS A 32 -10.63 -5.67 9.09
N ILE A 33 -9.76 -6.43 8.42
CA ILE A 33 -8.59 -7.06 9.04
C ILE A 33 -7.34 -6.67 8.25
N ALA A 34 -6.36 -6.11 8.95
CA ALA A 34 -5.05 -5.78 8.41
C ALA A 34 -4.02 -6.73 9.00
N PHE A 35 -3.28 -7.45 8.16
CA PHE A 35 -2.23 -8.37 8.56
C PHE A 35 -0.87 -7.73 8.35
N SER A 36 -0.04 -7.71 9.40
CA SER A 36 1.38 -7.41 9.28
C SER A 36 2.13 -8.71 9.04
N LEU A 37 2.82 -8.81 7.90
CA LEU A 37 3.53 -10.01 7.47
C LEU A 37 5.04 -9.75 7.44
N ALA A 38 5.83 -10.64 8.03
CA ALA A 38 7.27 -10.72 7.78
C ALA A 38 7.49 -11.54 6.50
N ILE A 39 7.98 -10.86 5.47
CA ILE A 39 8.26 -11.45 4.16
C ILE A 39 9.75 -11.31 3.91
N GLU A 40 10.43 -12.43 3.69
CA GLU A 40 11.80 -12.40 3.17
C GLU A 40 11.75 -11.85 1.74
N HIS A 41 12.44 -10.73 1.53
CA HIS A 41 12.53 -10.10 0.23
C HIS A 41 13.98 -9.76 -0.05
N VAL A 42 14.54 -10.39 -1.07
CA VAL A 42 15.82 -10.01 -1.64
C VAL A 42 15.55 -8.89 -2.64
N ALA A 43 15.99 -7.68 -2.30
CA ALA A 43 15.89 -6.56 -3.23
C ALA A 43 16.72 -6.88 -4.49
N PRO A 44 16.15 -6.74 -5.70
CA PRO A 44 16.92 -6.94 -6.91
C PRO A 44 18.02 -5.88 -7.01
N THR A 45 19.16 -6.24 -7.60
CA THR A 45 20.22 -5.28 -7.91
C THR A 45 19.66 -4.19 -8.81
N ASN A 46 19.82 -2.93 -8.39
CA ASN A 46 19.45 -1.80 -9.23
C ASN A 46 20.48 -1.64 -10.36
N ILE A 47 20.04 -1.84 -11.60
CA ILE A 47 20.83 -1.65 -12.81
C ILE A 47 20.55 -0.32 -13.52
N ALA A 48 19.60 0.47 -13.01
CA ALA A 48 19.22 1.75 -13.59
C ALA A 48 20.09 2.89 -13.04
N PRO A 49 20.25 4.00 -13.79
CA PRO A 49 20.92 5.20 -13.30
C PRO A 49 20.24 5.77 -12.04
N ALA A 50 21.01 6.46 -11.20
CA ALA A 50 20.44 7.23 -10.10
C ALA A 50 19.59 8.39 -10.65
N VAL A 51 18.41 8.60 -10.06
CA VAL A 51 17.49 9.69 -10.39
C VAL A 51 17.13 10.44 -9.12
N GLY A 52 17.37 11.76 -9.12
CA GLY A 52 16.93 12.65 -8.05
C GLY A 52 15.42 12.89 -8.14
N ILE A 53 14.75 12.99 -7.00
CA ILE A 53 13.31 13.21 -6.90
C ILE A 53 13.08 14.48 -6.08
N ASP A 54 12.33 15.43 -6.63
CA ASP A 54 11.76 16.55 -5.90
C ASP A 54 10.23 16.42 -5.85
N ARG A 55 9.64 16.71 -4.69
CA ARG A 55 8.20 16.55 -4.43
C ARG A 55 7.54 17.92 -4.30
N GLY A 56 6.58 18.20 -5.17
CA GLY A 56 5.93 19.51 -5.23
C GLY A 56 4.40 19.47 -5.23
N VAL A 57 3.82 20.67 -5.19
CA VAL A 57 2.37 20.90 -5.31
C VAL A 57 1.96 20.98 -6.78
N ALA A 58 2.70 21.73 -7.59
CA ALA A 58 2.41 21.90 -9.03
C ALA A 58 2.68 20.62 -9.82
N ASN A 59 3.78 19.92 -9.51
CA ASN A 59 4.11 18.60 -10.00
C ASN A 59 4.36 17.69 -8.80
N THR A 60 3.73 16.51 -8.76
CA THR A 60 3.91 15.62 -7.61
C THR A 60 5.34 15.10 -7.50
N LEU A 61 5.93 14.74 -8.64
CA LEU A 61 7.33 14.37 -8.74
C LEU A 61 7.96 15.10 -9.92
N ALA A 62 9.03 15.83 -9.66
CA ALA A 62 9.97 16.27 -10.69
C ALA A 62 11.23 15.41 -10.58
N LEU A 63 11.62 14.77 -11.68
CA LEU A 63 12.79 13.91 -11.74
C LEU A 63 13.99 14.70 -12.25
N SER A 64 15.20 14.35 -11.81
CA SER A 64 16.45 14.95 -12.34
C SER A 64 16.68 14.67 -13.82
N THR A 65 15.89 13.77 -14.42
CA THR A 65 15.84 13.51 -15.86
C THR A 65 15.05 14.59 -16.64
N GLY A 66 14.34 15.48 -15.95
CA GLY A 66 13.43 16.47 -16.53
C GLY A 66 11.99 15.99 -16.68
N GLU A 67 11.69 14.73 -16.35
CA GLU A 67 10.32 14.20 -16.38
C GLU A 67 9.50 14.69 -15.18
N HIS A 68 8.23 15.03 -15.41
CA HIS A 68 7.27 15.37 -14.38
C HIS A 68 6.14 14.35 -14.31
N ILE A 69 5.89 13.82 -13.11
CA ILE A 69 4.79 12.87 -12.85
C ILE A 69 3.79 13.53 -11.92
N SER A 70 2.51 13.46 -12.29
CA SER A 70 1.40 14.01 -11.50
C SER A 70 0.45 12.91 -11.04
N VAL A 71 0.09 12.92 -9.76
CA VAL A 71 -1.01 12.09 -9.26
C VAL A 71 -2.33 12.65 -9.80
N PRO A 72 -3.34 11.81 -10.10
CA PRO A 72 -4.68 12.30 -10.40
C PRO A 72 -5.21 13.30 -9.38
N ALA A 73 -6.00 14.26 -9.86
CA ALA A 73 -6.51 15.37 -9.05
C ALA A 73 -7.48 14.92 -7.94
N SER A 74 -8.00 13.70 -8.00
CA SER A 74 -8.93 13.18 -6.99
C SER A 74 -8.57 11.78 -6.51
N LEU A 75 -8.92 11.51 -5.25
CA LEU A 75 -8.83 10.17 -4.66
C LEU A 75 -9.73 9.16 -5.39
N ALA A 76 -10.89 9.58 -5.88
CA ALA A 76 -11.80 8.70 -6.61
C ALA A 76 -11.17 8.16 -7.91
N ASP A 77 -10.35 8.96 -8.58
CA ASP A 77 -9.63 8.53 -9.79
C ASP A 77 -8.51 7.54 -9.46
N LEU A 78 -7.87 7.70 -8.29
CA LEU A 78 -6.89 6.75 -7.78
C LEU A 78 -7.55 5.41 -7.41
N ASP A 79 -8.66 5.44 -6.68
CA ASP A 79 -9.39 4.25 -6.23
C ASP A 79 -9.90 3.42 -7.41
N ARG A 80 -10.32 4.05 -8.50
CA ARG A 80 -10.76 3.36 -9.72
C ARG A 80 -9.62 2.57 -10.38
N ARG A 81 -8.38 3.07 -10.35
CA ARG A 81 -7.21 2.39 -10.92
C ARG A 81 -6.73 1.20 -10.09
N GLN A 82 -7.05 1.18 -8.80
CA GLN A 82 -6.63 0.11 -7.89
C GLN A 82 -7.59 -1.09 -7.86
N ARG A 83 -8.76 -0.99 -8.50
CA ARG A 83 -9.72 -2.10 -8.67
C ARG A 83 -9.48 -2.80 -10.00
#